data_AF-A0A6H3NZT7-F1
#
_entry.id   AF-A0A6H3NZT7-F1
#
_cell.length_a   1.000
_cell.length_b   1.000
_cell.length_c   1.000
_cell.angle_alpha   90.00
_cell.angle_beta   90.00
_cell.angle_gamma   90.00
#
_symmetry.space_group_name_H-M   'P 1'
#
loop_
_entity.id
_entity.type
_entity.pdbx_description
1 polymer ?
#
loop_
_entity_poly.entity_id
_entity_poly.type
_entity_poly.pdbx_seq_one_letter_code
_entity_poly.pdbx_strand_id
1 'polypeptide(L)'
;MIQAKKAIGFFVSFAFLAFGFLFFSAKGIEPFADFALLEWQTKLANQGIFHLPYNHGIEDPDYSFFPLPDLFFQLTKGIAHSTFPNIYPILISPIFKFFGYSGLTILQTILFSIAIYIFHQIQKSGKTTLLLLFGSTLPIYIFLIHETVLIFLLEIIVLFLYHKNQNVFAGIIGAIILWIRPEMCFIMVSVPFCFGELNQRMRFYFSLACGFSFLAFGNYYISGSFLPFRLTKNSNIELRPENVFFLVKIWILQVPIFTLICFSFLKSLLNKKIHLRISLLLFVMIVMLVVAPNTGGHNTPRYLFGLVPLFVLFLYDKKKEPSPYISFRWIIIITAVTFYTVWNLNSQIKELKKISKFQSNTLNEIRKINDSVLIFSNPDFVFVSLPLLEEKKDLLLLRKNFNPKELANLLNKENTKTFTLLELPPSPVELPYNFRIPNCLNECNFIRGKTLPLEGALLPISRTQYKRN
;
A
#
# COMPACT_ATOMS: atom_id res chain seq x y z
N MET A 1 -38.60 -9.13 10.63
CA MET A 1 -38.15 -8.62 9.31
C MET A 1 -38.12 -7.08 9.24
N ILE A 2 -39.18 -6.37 9.67
CA ILE A 2 -39.27 -4.89 9.63
C ILE A 2 -38.28 -4.20 10.59
N GLN A 3 -38.11 -4.69 11.82
CA GLN A 3 -37.15 -4.11 12.79
C GLN A 3 -35.69 -4.42 12.46
N ALA A 4 -35.39 -5.56 11.82
CA ALA A 4 -34.05 -5.85 11.28
C ALA A 4 -33.68 -4.86 10.17
N LYS A 5 -34.63 -4.51 9.29
CA LYS A 5 -34.46 -3.42 8.31
C LYS A 5 -34.22 -2.05 8.98
N LYS A 6 -34.92 -1.74 10.08
CA LYS A 6 -34.71 -0.50 10.85
C LYS A 6 -33.35 -0.45 11.55
N ALA A 7 -32.89 -1.56 12.13
CA ALA A 7 -31.56 -1.67 12.75
C ALA A 7 -30.45 -1.56 11.69
N ILE A 8 -30.60 -2.25 10.55
CA ILE A 8 -29.68 -2.11 9.41
C ILE A 8 -29.67 -0.65 8.93
N GLY A 9 -30.83 0.00 8.81
CA GLY A 9 -30.93 1.42 8.49
C GLY A 9 -30.19 2.30 9.49
N PHE A 10 -30.36 2.09 10.79
CA PHE A 10 -29.61 2.81 11.83
C PHE A 10 -28.10 2.58 11.71
N PHE A 11 -27.65 1.36 11.48
CA PHE A 11 -26.23 1.04 11.36
C PHE A 11 -25.61 1.55 10.06
N VAL A 12 -26.36 1.54 8.96
CA VAL A 12 -25.97 2.18 7.70
C VAL A 12 -25.88 3.68 7.89
N SER A 13 -26.85 4.31 8.56
CA SER A 13 -26.79 5.74 8.89
C SER A 13 -25.65 6.07 9.85
N PHE A 14 -25.36 5.21 10.83
CA PHE A 14 -24.25 5.39 11.76
C PHE A 14 -22.90 5.23 11.05
N ALA A 15 -22.75 4.22 10.18
CA ALA A 15 -21.57 4.07 9.34
C ALA A 15 -21.42 5.25 8.39
N PHE A 16 -22.52 5.73 7.79
CA PHE A 16 -22.51 6.92 6.94
C PHE A 16 -22.10 8.18 7.71
N LEU A 17 -22.61 8.39 8.93
CA LEU A 17 -22.22 9.51 9.79
C LEU A 17 -20.77 9.39 10.27
N ALA A 18 -20.33 8.20 10.64
CA ALA A 18 -18.95 7.95 11.05
C ALA A 18 -17.98 8.16 9.89
N PHE A 19 -18.29 7.63 8.70
CA PHE A 19 -17.48 7.85 7.50
C PHE A 19 -17.55 9.29 7.00
N GLY A 20 -18.70 9.96 7.13
CA GLY A 20 -18.82 11.39 6.86
C GLY A 20 -17.95 12.22 7.79
N PHE A 21 -17.99 11.94 9.09
CA PHE A 21 -17.11 12.59 10.07
C PHE A 21 -15.63 12.31 9.78
N LEU A 22 -15.27 11.07 9.47
CA LEU A 22 -13.89 10.70 9.10
C LEU A 22 -13.48 11.36 7.78
N PHE A 23 -14.37 11.51 6.81
CA PHE A 23 -14.11 12.22 5.56
C PHE A 23 -13.78 13.69 5.79
N PHE A 24 -14.60 14.40 6.57
CA PHE A 24 -14.28 15.78 6.97
C PHE A 24 -13.00 15.85 7.78
N SER A 25 -12.76 14.87 8.65
CA SER A 25 -11.54 14.77 9.45
C SER A 25 -10.31 14.37 8.64
N ALA A 26 -10.46 13.74 7.47
CA ALA A 26 -9.37 13.35 6.57
C ALA A 26 -9.10 14.41 5.49
N LYS A 27 -9.97 15.42 5.37
CA LYS A 27 -9.77 16.55 4.46
C LYS A 27 -8.41 17.20 4.70
N GLY A 28 -7.64 17.38 3.63
CA GLY A 28 -6.30 17.95 3.65
C GLY A 28 -5.16 16.94 3.84
N ILE A 29 -5.42 15.63 3.78
CA ILE A 29 -4.35 14.63 3.61
C ILE A 29 -4.00 14.59 2.12
N GLU A 30 -2.86 15.16 1.78
CA GLU A 30 -2.22 14.98 0.47
C GLU A 30 -1.41 13.68 0.47
N PRO A 31 -1.28 13.00 -0.69
CA PRO A 31 -0.45 11.81 -0.80
C PRO A 31 1.00 12.12 -0.46
N PHE A 32 1.64 11.11 0.13
CA PHE A 32 2.97 11.18 0.69
C PHE A 32 3.75 9.94 0.22
N ALA A 33 5.08 9.94 0.26
CA ALA A 33 5.99 8.96 -0.37
C ALA A 33 5.39 7.59 -0.76
N ASP A 34 4.94 6.77 0.21
CA ASP A 34 4.30 5.46 -0.01
C ASP A 34 3.09 5.47 -0.98
N PHE A 35 2.25 6.50 -0.88
CA PHE A 35 1.04 6.69 -1.69
C PHE A 35 1.29 7.59 -2.91
N ALA A 36 2.29 8.49 -2.83
CA ALA A 36 2.70 9.35 -3.93
C ALA A 36 3.13 8.52 -5.15
N LEU A 37 3.76 7.36 -4.92
CA LEU A 37 4.08 6.43 -6.00
C LEU A 37 2.82 5.95 -6.75
N LEU A 38 1.80 5.49 -6.03
CA LEU A 38 0.56 5.00 -6.65
C LEU A 38 -0.23 6.14 -7.32
N GLU A 39 -0.22 7.34 -6.73
CA GLU A 39 -0.77 8.52 -7.37
C GLU A 39 -0.05 8.80 -8.69
N TRP A 40 1.27 8.85 -8.67
CA TRP A 40 2.08 9.14 -9.84
C TRP A 40 1.89 8.08 -10.94
N GLN A 41 1.85 6.79 -10.58
CA GLN A 41 1.49 5.71 -11.51
C GLN A 41 0.09 5.88 -12.10
N THR A 42 -0.87 6.33 -11.31
CA THR A 42 -2.23 6.62 -11.78
C THR A 42 -2.23 7.76 -12.80
N LYS A 43 -1.40 8.78 -12.60
CA LYS A 43 -1.21 9.86 -13.58
C LYS A 43 -0.50 9.39 -14.85
N LEU A 44 0.54 8.57 -14.74
CA LEU A 44 1.21 7.98 -15.92
C LEU A 44 0.28 7.06 -16.71
N ALA A 45 -0.57 6.29 -16.04
CA ALA A 45 -1.57 5.44 -16.69
C ALA A 45 -2.56 6.27 -17.55
N ASN A 46 -2.88 7.52 -17.15
CA ASN A 46 -3.67 8.43 -17.99
C ASN A 46 -2.95 8.87 -19.28
N GLN A 47 -1.63 8.74 -19.33
CA GLN A 47 -0.79 9.06 -20.48
C GLN A 47 -0.43 7.80 -21.30
N GLY A 48 -0.89 6.61 -20.88
CA GLY A 48 -0.51 5.34 -21.49
C GLY A 48 0.93 4.91 -21.18
N ILE A 49 1.56 5.52 -20.17
CA ILE A 49 2.94 5.22 -19.75
C ILE A 49 2.89 4.28 -18.54
N PHE A 50 3.62 3.17 -18.62
CA PHE A 50 3.63 2.10 -17.60
C PHE A 50 5.02 1.78 -17.07
N HIS A 51 5.96 2.67 -17.35
CA HIS A 51 7.33 2.63 -16.89
C HIS A 51 7.72 4.01 -16.41
N LEU A 52 8.85 4.08 -15.74
CA LEU A 52 9.40 5.34 -15.26
C LEU A 52 10.09 6.08 -16.41
N PRO A 53 9.60 7.28 -16.79
CA PRO A 53 10.29 8.11 -17.77
C PRO A 53 11.55 8.69 -17.12
N TYR A 54 12.72 8.20 -17.53
CA TYR A 54 14.02 8.71 -17.09
C TYR A 54 14.82 9.20 -18.29
N ASN A 55 15.10 10.49 -18.32
CA ASN A 55 15.73 11.13 -19.48
C ASN A 55 17.21 10.76 -19.63
N HIS A 56 17.84 10.27 -18.55
CA HIS A 56 19.28 9.95 -18.49
C HIS A 56 19.58 8.46 -18.64
N GLY A 57 18.64 7.65 -19.13
CA GLY A 57 18.85 6.20 -19.26
C GLY A 57 20.03 5.79 -20.15
N ILE A 58 20.56 6.72 -20.97
CA ILE A 58 21.79 6.51 -21.77
C ILE A 58 23.04 6.75 -20.92
N GLU A 59 23.06 7.82 -20.12
CA GLU A 59 24.20 8.25 -19.29
C GLU A 59 24.30 7.47 -17.98
N ASP A 60 23.16 7.00 -17.51
CA ASP A 60 22.96 6.25 -16.29
C ASP A 60 22.15 4.97 -16.61
N PRO A 61 22.75 4.02 -17.35
CA PRO A 61 22.07 2.80 -17.80
C PRO A 61 21.65 1.88 -16.65
N ASP A 62 22.35 2.00 -15.51
CA ASP A 62 22.08 1.24 -14.28
C ASP A 62 21.13 1.97 -13.33
N TYR A 63 20.66 3.18 -13.69
CA TYR A 63 19.80 4.03 -12.87
C TYR A 63 20.38 4.27 -11.46
N SER A 64 21.70 4.41 -11.38
CA SER A 64 22.48 4.71 -10.17
C SER A 64 22.08 6.04 -9.55
N PHE A 65 21.68 7.02 -10.35
CA PHE A 65 21.29 8.36 -9.92
C PHE A 65 19.79 8.57 -9.90
N PHE A 66 18.98 7.64 -10.39
CA PHE A 66 17.55 7.74 -10.15
C PHE A 66 17.20 7.20 -8.76
N PRO A 67 16.25 7.80 -8.01
CA PRO A 67 15.68 7.20 -6.81
C PRO A 67 14.82 5.98 -7.19
N LEU A 68 15.47 4.89 -7.60
CA LEU A 68 14.87 3.57 -7.68
C LEU A 68 15.17 2.85 -6.36
N PRO A 69 14.29 2.86 -5.35
CA PRO A 69 14.32 1.85 -4.34
C PRO A 69 14.04 0.58 -5.09
N ASP A 70 14.98 -0.33 -4.91
CA ASP A 70 14.93 -1.61 -5.56
C ASP A 70 13.59 -2.32 -5.31
N LEU A 71 12.94 -2.03 -4.19
CA LEU A 71 11.60 -2.49 -3.89
C LEU A 71 10.51 -2.13 -4.92
N PHE A 72 10.50 -0.91 -5.46
CA PHE A 72 9.36 -0.36 -6.23
C PHE A 72 9.51 -0.47 -7.74
N PHE A 73 10.74 -0.68 -8.21
CA PHE A 73 11.08 -0.70 -9.63
C PHE A 73 12.03 -1.83 -9.98
N GLN A 74 11.87 -2.38 -11.19
CA GLN A 74 12.76 -3.37 -11.77
C GLN A 74 13.17 -2.93 -13.18
N LEU A 75 14.47 -2.97 -13.44
CA LEU A 75 15.04 -2.70 -14.75
C LEU A 75 14.82 -3.90 -15.66
N THR A 76 14.15 -3.67 -16.79
CA THR A 76 13.91 -4.69 -17.81
C THR A 76 14.18 -4.09 -19.17
N LYS A 77 15.16 -4.64 -19.92
CA LYS A 77 15.57 -4.14 -21.24
C LYS A 77 15.90 -2.63 -21.25
N GLY A 78 16.56 -2.13 -20.21
CA GLY A 78 16.95 -0.71 -20.09
C GLY A 78 15.81 0.23 -19.67
N ILE A 79 14.66 -0.29 -19.25
CA ILE A 79 13.52 0.50 -18.79
C ILE A 79 13.17 0.14 -17.35
N ALA A 80 12.98 1.14 -16.49
CA ALA A 80 12.52 0.95 -15.12
C ALA A 80 11.00 0.78 -15.04
N HIS A 81 10.54 -0.47 -14.92
CA HIS A 81 9.12 -0.79 -14.71
C HIS A 81 8.79 -0.84 -13.23
N SER A 82 7.55 -0.52 -12.84
CA SER A 82 7.15 -0.76 -11.45
C SER A 82 7.09 -2.26 -11.14
N THR A 83 7.53 -2.63 -9.94
CA THR A 83 7.30 -3.96 -9.38
C THR A 83 5.83 -4.19 -9.01
N PHE A 84 5.05 -3.11 -8.86
CA PHE A 84 3.62 -3.16 -8.58
C PHE A 84 2.84 -3.33 -9.89
N PRO A 85 1.87 -4.26 -9.95
CA PRO A 85 1.01 -4.42 -11.11
C PRO A 85 0.19 -3.16 -11.38
N ASN A 86 0.17 -2.71 -12.64
CA ASN A 86 -0.52 -1.49 -13.05
C ASN A 86 -2.05 -1.59 -13.06
N ILE A 87 -2.64 -2.73 -12.67
CA ILE A 87 -4.09 -2.96 -12.72
C ILE A 87 -4.85 -1.90 -11.91
N TYR A 88 -4.43 -1.63 -10.66
CA TYR A 88 -5.10 -0.63 -9.85
C TYR A 88 -4.98 0.78 -10.45
N PRO A 89 -3.77 1.30 -10.76
CA PRO A 89 -3.60 2.59 -11.45
C PRO A 89 -4.46 2.72 -12.72
N ILE A 90 -4.51 1.69 -13.57
CA ILE A 90 -5.31 1.68 -14.81
C ILE A 90 -6.81 1.79 -14.52
N LEU A 91 -7.32 1.05 -13.53
CA LEU A 91 -8.74 1.06 -13.20
C LEU A 91 -9.20 2.40 -12.60
N ILE A 92 -8.34 3.04 -11.79
CA ILE A 92 -8.72 4.27 -11.09
C ILE A 92 -8.34 5.55 -11.83
N SER A 93 -7.46 5.49 -12.83
CA SER A 93 -6.96 6.67 -13.55
C SER A 93 -8.04 7.53 -14.20
N PRO A 94 -9.12 6.99 -14.82
CA PRO A 94 -10.17 7.84 -15.40
C PRO A 94 -10.90 8.62 -14.33
N ILE A 95 -11.20 7.99 -13.19
CA ILE A 95 -11.92 8.61 -12.08
C ILE A 95 -11.05 9.70 -11.45
N PHE A 96 -9.76 9.42 -11.25
CA PHE A 96 -8.82 10.40 -10.75
C PHE A 96 -8.67 11.60 -11.70
N LYS A 97 -8.65 11.37 -13.02
CA LYS A 97 -8.55 12.43 -14.03
C LYS A 97 -9.76 13.38 -14.01
N PHE A 98 -10.97 12.84 -13.91
CA PHE A 98 -12.20 13.65 -14.00
C PHE A 98 -12.64 14.26 -12.67
N PHE A 99 -12.39 13.57 -11.55
CA PHE A 99 -12.96 13.93 -10.25
C PHE A 99 -11.91 14.09 -9.15
N GLY A 100 -10.62 13.95 -9.47
CA GLY A 100 -9.51 14.09 -8.54
C GLY A 100 -9.60 13.14 -7.33
N TYR A 101 -9.02 13.58 -6.21
CA TYR A 101 -9.05 12.83 -4.96
C TYR A 101 -10.46 12.58 -4.43
N SER A 102 -11.36 13.58 -4.54
CA SER A 102 -12.73 13.44 -4.05
C SER A 102 -13.47 12.31 -4.77
N GLY A 103 -13.29 12.17 -6.09
CA GLY A 103 -13.84 11.06 -6.85
C GLY A 103 -13.32 9.70 -6.40
N LEU A 104 -12.01 9.60 -6.14
CA LEU A 104 -11.42 8.36 -5.62
C LEU A 104 -11.98 7.98 -4.25
N THR A 105 -12.11 8.93 -3.32
CA THR A 105 -12.68 8.67 -2.00
C THR A 105 -14.14 8.23 -2.08
N ILE A 106 -14.94 8.86 -2.95
CA ILE A 106 -16.33 8.44 -3.18
C ILE A 106 -16.37 7.02 -3.74
N LEU A 107 -15.57 6.72 -4.77
CA LEU A 107 -15.47 5.38 -5.35
C LEU A 107 -15.09 4.34 -4.29
N GLN A 108 -14.03 4.59 -3.52
CA GLN A 108 -13.57 3.66 -2.49
C GLN A 108 -14.62 3.48 -1.39
N THR A 109 -15.37 4.52 -1.02
CA THR A 109 -16.50 4.41 -0.09
C THR A 109 -17.60 3.49 -0.64
N ILE A 110 -17.91 3.62 -1.93
CA ILE A 110 -18.90 2.77 -2.61
C ILE A 110 -18.40 1.32 -2.64
N LEU A 111 -17.16 1.07 -3.08
CA LEU A 111 -16.56 -0.26 -3.15
C LEU A 111 -16.53 -0.94 -1.77
N PHE A 112 -16.12 -0.21 -0.73
CA PHE A 112 -16.13 -0.70 0.64
C PHE A 112 -17.55 -1.03 1.12
N SER A 113 -18.52 -0.16 0.86
CA SER A 113 -19.93 -0.39 1.24
C SER A 113 -20.53 -1.61 0.51
N ILE A 114 -20.22 -1.79 -0.77
CA ILE A 114 -20.61 -2.98 -1.55
C ILE A 114 -19.98 -4.23 -0.94
N ALA A 115 -18.71 -4.20 -0.56
CA ALA A 115 -18.05 -5.33 0.09
C ALA A 115 -18.76 -5.72 1.40
N ILE A 116 -19.07 -4.76 2.26
CA ILE A 116 -19.82 -5.00 3.51
C ILE A 116 -21.20 -5.60 3.23
N TYR A 117 -21.91 -5.10 2.23
CA TYR A 117 -23.21 -5.62 1.81
C TYR A 117 -23.12 -7.07 1.31
N ILE A 118 -22.15 -7.38 0.43
CA ILE A 118 -21.93 -8.73 -0.08
C ILE A 118 -21.60 -9.69 1.08
N PHE A 119 -20.73 -9.28 2.01
CA PHE A 119 -20.41 -10.10 3.18
C PHE A 119 -21.65 -10.36 4.06
N HIS A 120 -22.52 -9.35 4.22
CA HIS A 120 -23.80 -9.54 4.90
C HIS A 120 -24.66 -10.62 4.23
N GLN A 121 -24.64 -10.74 2.90
CA GLN A 121 -25.39 -11.81 2.20
C GLN A 121 -24.86 -13.22 2.50
N ILE A 122 -23.58 -13.38 2.87
CA ILE A 122 -22.96 -14.66 3.22
C ILE A 122 -23.42 -15.16 4.60
N GLN A 123 -23.47 -14.25 5.58
CA GLN A 123 -23.73 -14.59 7.00
C GLN A 123 -25.15 -14.25 7.47
N LYS A 124 -25.83 -13.31 6.80
CA LYS A 124 -27.14 -12.76 7.16
C LYS A 124 -27.24 -12.31 8.62
N SER A 125 -26.13 -11.82 9.19
CA SER A 125 -26.02 -11.47 10.61
C SER A 125 -25.52 -10.03 10.76
N GLY A 126 -26.32 -9.19 11.44
CA GLY A 126 -25.92 -7.82 11.74
C GLY A 126 -24.67 -7.74 12.63
N LYS A 127 -24.47 -8.73 13.52
CA LYS A 127 -23.31 -8.78 14.43
C LYS A 127 -21.99 -8.88 13.66
N THR A 128 -21.92 -9.81 12.71
CA THR A 128 -20.71 -10.02 11.89
C THR A 128 -20.49 -8.88 10.92
N THR A 129 -21.56 -8.31 10.34
CA THR A 129 -21.46 -7.11 9.50
C THR A 129 -20.89 -5.93 10.28
N LEU A 130 -21.34 -5.71 11.53
CA LEU A 130 -20.81 -4.64 12.39
C LEU A 130 -19.37 -4.87 12.80
N LEU A 131 -19.01 -6.11 13.13
CA LEU A 131 -17.61 -6.45 13.39
C LEU A 131 -16.76 -6.20 12.15
N LEU A 132 -17.20 -6.58 10.95
CA LEU A 132 -16.43 -6.32 9.73
C LEU A 132 -16.23 -4.81 9.47
N LEU A 133 -17.26 -4.01 9.74
CA LEU A 133 -17.21 -2.55 9.61
C LEU A 133 -16.23 -1.88 10.58
N PHE A 134 -16.32 -2.24 11.87
CA PHE A 134 -15.65 -1.51 12.95
C PHE A 134 -14.57 -2.30 13.66
N GLY A 135 -14.28 -3.52 13.24
CA GLY A 135 -13.36 -4.39 13.95
C GLY A 135 -11.92 -4.34 13.45
N SER A 136 -11.62 -3.42 12.54
CA SER A 136 -10.26 -3.12 12.07
C SER A 136 -10.16 -1.67 11.61
N THR A 137 -8.93 -1.20 11.44
CA THR A 137 -8.61 0.11 10.86
C THR A 137 -8.63 0.14 9.33
N LEU A 138 -9.07 -0.94 8.65
CA LEU A 138 -9.20 -1.01 7.19
C LEU A 138 -9.92 0.20 6.56
N PRO A 139 -10.95 0.81 7.18
CA PRO A 139 -11.61 1.96 6.58
C PRO A 139 -10.73 3.19 6.36
N ILE A 140 -9.55 3.29 7.01
CA ILE A 140 -8.63 4.40 6.77
C ILE A 140 -8.16 4.48 5.31
N TYR A 141 -8.10 3.32 4.63
CA TYR A 141 -7.67 3.23 3.24
C TYR A 141 -8.70 3.79 2.24
N ILE A 142 -9.91 4.13 2.67
CA ILE A 142 -10.91 4.85 1.86
C ILE A 142 -10.44 6.29 1.55
N PHE A 143 -9.55 6.83 2.38
CA PHE A 143 -9.05 8.20 2.26
C PHE A 143 -7.67 8.27 1.57
N LEU A 144 -7.15 7.14 1.09
CA LEU A 144 -5.78 7.02 0.57
C LEU A 144 -5.81 6.45 -0.85
N ILE A 145 -4.94 6.93 -1.73
CA ILE A 145 -4.78 6.34 -3.06
C ILE A 145 -4.02 5.01 -2.90
N HIS A 146 -4.77 3.93 -2.73
CA HIS A 146 -4.20 2.60 -2.51
C HIS A 146 -5.16 1.46 -2.89
N GLU A 147 -4.63 0.33 -3.35
CA GLU A 147 -5.44 -0.80 -3.81
C GLU A 147 -6.12 -1.63 -2.70
N THR A 148 -5.92 -1.29 -1.40
CA THR A 148 -6.41 -2.11 -0.27
C THR A 148 -7.93 -2.29 -0.31
N VAL A 149 -8.68 -1.23 -0.62
CA VAL A 149 -10.16 -1.28 -0.66
C VAL A 149 -10.63 -2.15 -1.83
N LEU A 150 -9.95 -2.08 -2.99
CA LEU A 150 -10.24 -2.93 -4.14
C LEU A 150 -9.96 -4.40 -3.81
N ILE A 151 -8.81 -4.71 -3.22
CA ILE A 151 -8.45 -6.07 -2.80
C ILE A 151 -9.46 -6.61 -1.79
N PHE A 152 -9.85 -5.81 -0.80
CA PHE A 152 -10.87 -6.17 0.17
C PHE A 152 -12.20 -6.52 -0.50
N LEU A 153 -12.67 -5.71 -1.45
CA LEU A 153 -13.87 -6.03 -2.22
C LEU A 153 -13.73 -7.37 -2.98
N LEU A 154 -12.63 -7.55 -3.72
CA LEU A 154 -12.40 -8.76 -4.49
C LEU A 154 -12.35 -10.00 -3.60
N GLU A 155 -11.73 -9.90 -2.42
CA GLU A 155 -11.70 -10.96 -1.43
C GLU A 155 -13.11 -11.33 -0.92
N ILE A 156 -13.93 -10.34 -0.59
CA ILE A 156 -15.32 -10.60 -0.21
C ILE A 156 -16.11 -11.25 -1.36
N ILE A 157 -15.86 -10.83 -2.61
CA ILE A 157 -16.46 -11.46 -3.80
C ILE A 157 -16.02 -12.93 -3.91
N VAL A 158 -14.73 -13.24 -3.71
CA VAL A 158 -14.23 -14.63 -3.69
C VAL A 158 -14.97 -15.45 -2.63
N LEU A 159 -15.11 -14.93 -1.40
CA LEU A 159 -15.85 -15.59 -0.34
C LEU A 159 -17.33 -15.81 -0.71
N PHE A 160 -17.96 -14.83 -1.34
CA PHE A 160 -19.36 -14.90 -1.76
C PHE A 160 -19.57 -15.92 -2.87
N LEU A 161 -18.75 -15.90 -3.92
CA LEU A 161 -18.82 -16.83 -5.04
C LEU A 161 -18.56 -18.26 -4.58
N TYR A 162 -17.56 -18.45 -3.72
CA TYR A 162 -17.31 -19.76 -3.10
C TYR A 162 -18.51 -20.22 -2.29
N HIS A 163 -19.10 -19.35 -1.46
CA HIS A 163 -20.31 -19.68 -0.70
C HIS A 163 -21.51 -20.05 -1.58
N LYS A 164 -21.57 -19.53 -2.81
CA LYS A 164 -22.58 -19.84 -3.83
C LYS A 164 -22.21 -21.02 -4.74
N ASN A 165 -21.17 -21.77 -4.40
CA ASN A 165 -20.63 -22.90 -5.18
C ASN A 165 -20.13 -22.51 -6.59
N GLN A 166 -19.89 -21.22 -6.85
CA GLN A 166 -19.30 -20.68 -8.08
C GLN A 166 -17.75 -20.70 -8.00
N ASN A 167 -17.20 -21.86 -7.66
CA ASN A 167 -15.80 -22.03 -7.24
C ASN A 167 -14.79 -21.70 -8.35
N VAL A 168 -15.17 -21.88 -9.62
CA VAL A 168 -14.32 -21.56 -10.78
C VAL A 168 -14.10 -20.05 -10.89
N PHE A 169 -15.18 -19.26 -10.83
CA PHE A 169 -15.08 -17.81 -10.84
C PHE A 169 -14.36 -17.27 -9.60
N ALA A 170 -14.62 -17.87 -8.44
CA ALA A 170 -13.89 -17.55 -7.22
C ALA A 170 -12.37 -17.78 -7.37
N GLY A 171 -11.95 -18.88 -8.00
CA GLY A 171 -10.53 -19.16 -8.26
C GLY A 171 -9.89 -18.17 -9.24
N ILE A 172 -10.58 -17.82 -10.33
CA ILE A 172 -10.10 -16.82 -11.30
C ILE A 172 -9.92 -15.44 -10.65
N ILE A 173 -10.90 -14.98 -9.85
CA ILE A 173 -10.77 -13.71 -9.12
C ILE A 173 -9.65 -13.82 -8.08
N GLY A 174 -9.52 -14.97 -7.41
CA GLY A 174 -8.39 -15.26 -6.53
C GLY A 174 -7.05 -15.09 -7.24
N ALA A 175 -6.91 -15.59 -8.47
CA ALA A 175 -5.70 -15.40 -9.27
C ALA A 175 -5.42 -13.91 -9.58
N ILE A 176 -6.45 -13.11 -9.86
CA ILE A 176 -6.31 -11.65 -10.04
C ILE A 176 -5.82 -10.99 -8.74
N ILE A 177 -6.35 -11.39 -7.58
CA ILE A 177 -5.88 -10.88 -6.29
C ILE A 177 -4.40 -11.23 -6.08
N LEU A 178 -3.99 -12.47 -6.35
CA LEU A 178 -2.59 -12.89 -6.24
C LEU A 178 -1.69 -12.18 -7.23
N TRP A 179 -2.22 -11.82 -8.39
CA TRP A 179 -1.50 -11.02 -9.37
C TRP A 179 -1.23 -9.62 -8.84
N ILE A 180 -2.26 -8.93 -8.32
CA ILE A 180 -2.16 -7.58 -7.75
C ILE A 180 -1.26 -7.59 -6.50
N ARG A 181 -1.46 -8.55 -5.60
CA ARG A 181 -0.69 -8.73 -4.36
C ARG A 181 -0.36 -10.19 -4.08
N PRO A 182 0.85 -10.63 -4.43
CA PRO A 182 1.31 -12.01 -4.20
C PRO A 182 1.28 -12.44 -2.72
N GLU A 183 1.44 -11.52 -1.77
CA GLU A 183 1.43 -11.82 -0.34
C GLU A 183 0.08 -12.36 0.15
N MET A 184 -0.99 -12.15 -0.61
CA MET A 184 -2.33 -12.69 -0.33
C MET A 184 -2.42 -14.20 -0.63
N CYS A 185 -1.34 -14.86 -1.10
CA CYS A 185 -1.33 -16.30 -1.40
C CYS A 185 -1.76 -17.15 -0.21
N PHE A 186 -1.25 -16.85 0.99
CA PHE A 186 -1.60 -17.57 2.20
C PHE A 186 -3.09 -17.45 2.53
N ILE A 187 -3.69 -16.29 2.25
CA ILE A 187 -5.10 -16.02 2.50
C ILE A 187 -5.95 -16.76 1.47
N MET A 188 -5.65 -16.62 0.18
CA MET A 188 -6.41 -17.28 -0.89
C MET A 188 -6.34 -18.81 -0.78
N VAL A 189 -5.20 -19.38 -0.37
CA VAL A 189 -5.08 -20.81 -0.08
C VAL A 189 -5.91 -21.21 1.15
N SER A 190 -6.10 -20.33 2.12
CA SER A 190 -6.91 -20.63 3.31
C SER A 190 -8.42 -20.56 3.08
N VAL A 191 -8.90 -19.81 2.08
CA VAL A 191 -10.34 -19.59 1.81
C VAL A 191 -11.14 -20.90 1.72
N PRO A 192 -10.74 -21.92 0.94
CA PRO A 192 -11.55 -23.14 0.76
C PRO A 192 -11.67 -24.00 2.03
N PHE A 193 -10.78 -23.81 3.01
CA PHE A 193 -10.87 -24.46 4.32
C PHE A 193 -12.02 -23.91 5.18
N CYS A 194 -12.58 -22.76 4.81
CA CYS A 194 -13.71 -22.15 5.53
C CYS A 194 -15.03 -22.92 5.34
N PHE A 195 -15.21 -23.64 4.24
CA PHE A 195 -16.52 -24.17 3.82
C PHE A 195 -16.62 -25.71 3.77
N GLY A 196 -15.50 -26.44 3.77
CA GLY A 196 -15.49 -27.86 4.14
C GLY A 196 -15.44 -28.91 3.02
N GLU A 197 -15.98 -28.62 1.82
CA GLU A 197 -16.18 -29.65 0.79
C GLU A 197 -14.96 -29.87 -0.14
N LEU A 198 -14.42 -31.10 -0.19
CA LEU A 198 -13.20 -31.43 -0.95
C LEU A 198 -13.29 -31.14 -2.46
N ASN A 199 -14.38 -31.54 -3.12
CA ASN A 199 -14.55 -31.34 -4.57
C ASN A 199 -14.60 -29.84 -4.93
N GLN A 200 -15.27 -29.04 -4.10
CA GLN A 200 -15.33 -27.59 -4.25
C GLN A 200 -13.95 -26.94 -4.14
N ARG A 201 -13.13 -27.41 -3.17
CA ARG A 201 -11.75 -26.94 -2.96
C ARG A 201 -10.89 -27.19 -4.19
N MET A 202 -10.96 -28.39 -4.76
CA MET A 202 -10.17 -28.75 -5.95
C MET A 202 -10.53 -27.89 -7.16
N ARG A 203 -11.83 -27.66 -7.40
CA ARG A 203 -12.29 -26.76 -8.48
C ARG A 203 -11.78 -25.33 -8.32
N PHE A 204 -11.75 -24.83 -7.08
CA PHE A 204 -11.18 -23.51 -6.77
C PHE A 204 -9.68 -23.47 -7.05
N TYR A 205 -8.89 -24.41 -6.52
CA TYR A 205 -7.43 -24.40 -6.73
C TYR A 205 -7.04 -24.61 -8.20
N PHE A 206 -7.73 -25.50 -8.91
CA PHE A 206 -7.48 -25.71 -10.33
C PHE A 206 -7.73 -24.44 -11.14
N SER A 207 -8.87 -23.78 -10.94
CA SER A 207 -9.19 -22.52 -11.63
C SER A 207 -8.27 -21.36 -11.23
N LEU A 208 -7.84 -21.29 -9.97
CA LEU A 208 -6.85 -20.34 -9.50
C LEU A 208 -5.49 -20.56 -10.17
N ALA A 209 -5.04 -21.81 -10.27
CA ALA A 209 -3.80 -22.16 -10.96
C ALA A 209 -3.88 -21.81 -12.45
N CYS A 210 -4.95 -22.22 -13.15
CA CYS A 210 -5.14 -21.89 -14.57
C CYS A 210 -5.21 -20.38 -14.80
N GLY A 211 -5.95 -19.64 -13.97
CA GLY A 211 -6.05 -18.19 -14.06
C GLY A 211 -4.70 -17.51 -13.84
N PHE A 212 -3.93 -17.97 -12.85
CA PHE A 212 -2.59 -17.43 -12.58
C PHE A 212 -1.62 -17.75 -13.72
N SER A 213 -1.64 -18.96 -14.26
CA SER A 213 -0.85 -19.33 -15.44
C SER A 213 -1.18 -18.46 -16.64
N PHE A 214 -2.46 -18.17 -16.89
CA PHE A 214 -2.86 -17.27 -17.98
C PHE A 214 -2.29 -15.86 -17.81
N LEU A 215 -2.37 -15.30 -16.59
CA LEU A 215 -1.77 -14.00 -16.29
C LEU A 215 -0.25 -14.03 -16.42
N ALA A 216 0.40 -15.10 -15.99
CA ALA A 216 1.84 -15.30 -16.12
C ALA A 216 2.30 -15.36 -17.58
N PHE A 217 1.58 -16.06 -18.45
CA PHE A 217 1.86 -16.08 -19.89
C PHE A 217 1.66 -14.72 -20.54
N GLY A 218 0.58 -14.01 -20.18
CA GLY A 218 0.35 -12.63 -20.64
C GLY A 218 1.49 -11.70 -20.21
N ASN A 219 1.97 -11.84 -18.98
CA ASN A 219 3.09 -11.05 -18.47
C ASN A 219 4.40 -11.40 -19.16
N TYR A 220 4.67 -12.67 -19.44
CA TYR A 220 5.87 -13.07 -20.18
C TYR A 220 5.91 -12.42 -21.56
N TYR A 221 4.78 -12.34 -22.25
CA TYR A 221 4.69 -11.68 -23.55
C TYR A 221 4.97 -10.17 -23.48
N ILE A 222 4.48 -9.49 -22.44
CA ILE A 222 4.62 -8.04 -22.28
C ILE A 222 5.99 -7.65 -21.73
N SER A 223 6.44 -8.34 -20.68
CA SER A 223 7.54 -7.93 -19.83
C SER A 223 8.73 -8.90 -19.83
N GLY A 224 8.61 -10.06 -20.48
CA GLY A 224 9.66 -11.08 -20.51
C GLY A 224 9.80 -11.90 -19.22
N SER A 225 8.93 -11.69 -18.23
CA SER A 225 8.91 -12.43 -16.96
C SER A 225 7.59 -13.18 -16.76
N PHE A 226 7.64 -14.44 -16.29
CA PHE A 226 6.44 -15.20 -15.91
C PHE A 226 5.81 -14.71 -14.60
N LEU A 227 6.63 -14.27 -13.65
CA LEU A 227 6.15 -13.81 -12.34
C LEU A 227 6.04 -12.28 -12.31
N PRO A 228 5.12 -11.74 -11.50
CA PRO A 228 5.14 -10.31 -11.20
C PRO A 228 6.50 -9.95 -10.61
N PHE A 229 7.06 -8.84 -11.09
CA PHE A 229 8.41 -8.37 -10.77
C PHE A 229 8.72 -8.27 -9.27
N ARG A 230 7.70 -8.06 -8.44
CA ARG A 230 7.83 -8.03 -6.98
C ARG A 230 8.28 -9.36 -6.35
N LEU A 231 7.87 -10.51 -6.90
CA LEU A 231 8.29 -11.82 -6.40
C LEU A 231 9.72 -12.18 -6.80
N THR A 232 10.18 -11.71 -7.96
CA THR A 232 11.52 -12.04 -8.47
C THR A 232 12.64 -11.29 -7.75
N LYS A 233 12.32 -10.17 -7.08
CA LYS A 233 13.34 -9.26 -6.53
C LYS A 233 13.71 -9.49 -5.06
N ASN A 234 12.83 -10.12 -4.27
CA ASN A 234 13.04 -10.34 -2.83
C ASN A 234 13.22 -11.84 -2.49
N SER A 235 14.23 -12.50 -3.06
CA SER A 235 14.47 -13.93 -2.82
C SER A 235 15.19 -14.23 -1.50
N ASN A 236 15.91 -13.26 -0.93
CA ASN A 236 16.74 -13.48 0.25
C ASN A 236 15.94 -13.18 1.51
N ILE A 237 15.54 -14.23 2.23
CA ILE A 237 14.79 -14.13 3.48
C ILE A 237 15.77 -13.90 4.63
N GLU A 238 15.74 -12.71 5.23
CA GLU A 238 16.40 -12.43 6.51
C GLU A 238 15.35 -12.36 7.62
N LEU A 239 15.49 -13.21 8.64
CA LEU A 239 14.58 -13.19 9.77
C LEU A 239 15.00 -12.08 10.76
N ARG A 240 14.22 -11.01 10.83
CA ARG A 240 14.45 -9.91 11.77
C ARG A 240 13.41 -9.93 12.90
N PRO A 241 13.74 -10.50 14.09
CA PRO A 241 12.76 -10.70 15.16
C PRO A 241 12.17 -9.39 15.70
N GLU A 242 12.95 -8.31 15.70
CA GLU A 242 12.50 -6.96 16.08
C GLU A 242 11.33 -6.48 15.21
N ASN A 243 11.43 -6.70 13.90
CA ASN A 243 10.37 -6.35 12.94
C ASN A 243 9.12 -7.20 13.19
N VAL A 244 9.28 -8.50 13.44
CA VAL A 244 8.14 -9.39 13.74
C VAL A 244 7.41 -8.92 15.00
N PHE A 245 8.13 -8.59 16.07
CA PHE A 245 7.55 -8.08 17.31
C PHE A 245 6.81 -6.75 17.09
N PHE A 246 7.43 -5.84 16.35
CA PHE A 246 6.84 -4.56 15.98
C PHE A 246 5.54 -4.74 15.18
N LEU A 247 5.53 -5.66 14.20
CA LEU A 247 4.34 -5.96 13.40
C LEU A 247 3.22 -6.60 14.22
N VAL A 248 3.54 -7.51 15.15
CA VAL A 248 2.56 -8.08 16.10
C VAL A 248 1.93 -6.98 16.95
N LYS A 249 2.75 -6.07 17.50
CA LYS A 249 2.27 -4.93 18.29
C LYS A 249 1.31 -4.06 17.49
N ILE A 250 1.68 -3.70 16.25
CA ILE A 250 0.81 -2.92 15.36
C ILE A 250 -0.48 -3.68 15.06
N TRP A 251 -0.39 -4.98 14.76
CA TRP A 251 -1.55 -5.80 14.41
C TRP A 251 -2.59 -5.85 15.52
N ILE A 252 -2.14 -6.07 16.77
CA ILE A 252 -3.01 -6.07 17.95
C ILE A 252 -3.72 -4.73 18.14
N LEU A 253 -3.02 -3.62 17.90
CA LEU A 253 -3.58 -2.28 18.01
C LEU A 253 -4.56 -1.97 16.86
N GLN A 254 -4.24 -2.39 15.64
CA GLN A 254 -4.99 -2.02 14.43
C GLN A 254 -6.20 -2.89 14.15
N VAL A 255 -6.26 -4.11 14.71
CA VAL A 255 -7.29 -5.11 14.40
C VAL A 255 -7.91 -5.69 15.68
N PRO A 256 -8.85 -4.99 16.33
CA PRO A 256 -9.56 -5.50 17.51
C PRO A 256 -10.27 -6.84 17.31
N ILE A 257 -10.71 -7.17 16.10
CA ILE A 257 -11.27 -8.51 15.83
C ILE A 257 -10.25 -9.62 16.14
N PHE A 258 -8.98 -9.38 15.87
CA PHE A 258 -7.94 -10.37 16.13
C PHE A 258 -7.84 -10.67 17.63
N THR A 259 -7.90 -9.65 18.49
CA THR A 259 -7.88 -9.86 19.95
C THR A 259 -9.11 -10.65 20.42
N LEU A 260 -10.30 -10.36 19.87
CA LEU A 260 -11.51 -11.14 20.13
C LEU A 260 -11.35 -12.62 19.75
N ILE A 261 -10.69 -12.91 18.63
CA ILE A 261 -10.43 -14.28 18.19
C ILE A 261 -9.45 -14.99 19.11
N CYS A 262 -8.38 -14.31 19.53
CA CYS A 262 -7.45 -14.86 20.50
C CYS A 262 -8.18 -15.22 21.81
N PHE A 263 -9.04 -14.34 22.32
CA PHE A 263 -9.87 -14.65 23.51
C PHE A 263 -10.82 -15.81 23.28
N SER A 264 -11.50 -15.86 22.13
CA SER A 264 -12.38 -16.96 21.76
C SER A 264 -11.62 -18.29 21.67
N PHE A 265 -10.43 -18.27 21.08
CA PHE A 265 -9.57 -19.44 20.93
C PHE A 265 -9.05 -19.94 22.29
N LEU A 266 -8.55 -19.05 23.14
CA LEU A 266 -8.11 -19.38 24.51
C LEU A 266 -9.25 -19.98 25.33
N LYS A 267 -10.44 -19.38 25.28
CA LYS A 267 -11.63 -19.93 25.94
C LYS A 267 -11.98 -21.32 25.40
N SER A 268 -11.79 -21.56 24.11
CA SER A 268 -12.04 -22.86 23.50
C SER A 268 -11.04 -23.93 23.97
N LEU A 269 -9.77 -23.57 24.10
CA LEU A 269 -8.73 -24.43 24.67
C LEU A 269 -9.03 -24.81 26.12
N LEU A 270 -9.43 -23.84 26.95
CA LEU A 270 -9.85 -24.08 28.34
C LEU A 270 -11.04 -25.05 28.42
N ASN A 271 -11.95 -24.98 27.46
CA ASN A 271 -13.10 -25.89 27.35
C ASN A 271 -12.79 -27.21 26.62
N LYS A 272 -11.52 -27.49 26.31
CA LYS A 272 -11.05 -28.67 25.56
C LYS A 272 -11.72 -28.88 24.20
N LYS A 273 -12.18 -27.81 23.55
CA LYS A 273 -12.77 -27.84 22.19
C LYS A 273 -11.80 -27.15 21.23
N ILE A 274 -11.03 -27.90 20.45
CA ILE A 274 -10.12 -27.28 19.47
C ILE A 274 -10.88 -26.98 18.18
N HIS A 275 -10.99 -25.71 17.82
CA HIS A 275 -11.54 -25.28 16.54
C HIS A 275 -10.43 -25.24 15.48
N LEU A 276 -10.29 -26.33 14.73
CA LEU A 276 -9.23 -26.52 13.73
C LEU A 276 -9.14 -25.37 12.69
N ARG A 277 -10.29 -24.77 12.34
CA ARG A 277 -10.35 -23.62 11.41
C ARG A 277 -9.70 -22.35 11.99
N ILE A 278 -9.92 -22.08 13.28
CA ILE A 278 -9.33 -20.93 13.98
C ILE A 278 -7.83 -21.16 14.16
N SER A 279 -7.43 -22.39 14.53
CA SER A 279 -6.01 -22.78 14.61
C SER A 279 -5.27 -22.56 13.29
N LEU A 280 -5.88 -22.95 12.16
CA LEU A 280 -5.32 -22.75 10.84
C LEU A 280 -5.11 -21.26 10.53
N LEU A 281 -6.11 -20.40 10.81
CA LEU A 281 -5.95 -18.97 10.57
C LEU A 281 -4.87 -18.32 11.44
N LEU A 282 -4.79 -18.70 12.71
CA LEU A 282 -3.74 -18.20 13.61
C LEU A 282 -2.36 -18.64 13.13
N PHE A 283 -2.22 -19.87 12.66
CA PHE A 283 -1.00 -20.36 12.04
C PHE A 283 -0.63 -19.56 10.77
N VAL A 284 -1.60 -19.37 9.86
CA VAL A 284 -1.40 -18.56 8.64
C VAL A 284 -0.94 -17.15 9.01
N MET A 285 -1.57 -16.50 9.98
CA MET A 285 -1.18 -15.16 10.44
C MET A 285 0.27 -15.12 10.94
N ILE A 286 0.68 -16.10 11.76
CA ILE A 286 2.06 -16.17 12.27
C ILE A 286 3.05 -16.31 11.11
N VAL A 287 2.78 -17.20 10.15
CA VAL A 287 3.62 -17.36 8.96
C VAL A 287 3.73 -16.05 8.19
N MET A 288 2.60 -15.37 7.95
CA MET A 288 2.57 -14.10 7.23
C MET A 288 3.30 -12.97 7.97
N LEU A 289 3.30 -12.96 9.30
CA LEU A 289 4.06 -12.00 10.12
C LEU A 289 5.57 -12.26 10.11
N VAL A 290 5.97 -13.54 10.06
CA VAL A 290 7.37 -13.95 9.99
C VAL A 290 7.97 -13.66 8.60
N VAL A 291 7.19 -13.88 7.54
CA VAL A 291 7.61 -13.60 6.15
C VAL A 291 7.56 -12.09 5.83
N ALA A 292 6.70 -11.34 6.53
CA ALA A 292 6.49 -9.90 6.38
C ALA A 292 7.74 -9.06 6.10
N PRO A 293 8.81 -9.15 6.93
CA PRO A 293 9.94 -8.23 6.85
C PRO A 293 10.70 -8.34 5.53
N ASN A 294 10.49 -9.44 4.79
CA ASN A 294 11.16 -9.74 3.53
C ASN A 294 10.29 -9.40 2.29
N THR A 295 9.02 -9.05 2.50
CA THR A 295 8.11 -8.65 1.39
C THR A 295 8.25 -7.19 0.97
N GLY A 296 9.16 -6.47 1.65
CA GLY A 296 9.46 -5.06 1.43
C GLY A 296 8.26 -4.13 1.62
N GLY A 297 7.14 -4.61 2.18
CA GLY A 297 6.10 -3.72 2.65
C GLY A 297 6.68 -2.88 3.79
N HIS A 298 6.49 -1.55 3.73
CA HIS A 298 6.66 -0.68 4.89
C HIS A 298 6.11 -1.32 6.17
N ASN A 299 6.56 -0.80 7.31
CA ASN A 299 6.15 -1.03 8.70
C ASN A 299 4.64 -1.25 9.02
N THR A 300 3.76 -1.32 8.03
CA THR A 300 2.36 -1.73 8.10
C THR A 300 2.12 -3.00 7.26
N PRO A 301 1.74 -4.13 7.86
CA PRO A 301 1.53 -5.39 7.13
C PRO A 301 0.14 -5.40 6.47
N ARG A 302 -0.03 -4.58 5.41
CA ARG A 302 -1.34 -4.28 4.80
C ARG A 302 -2.05 -5.53 4.25
N TYR A 303 -1.30 -6.53 3.81
CA TYR A 303 -1.85 -7.81 3.34
C TYR A 303 -2.49 -8.63 4.48
N LEU A 304 -2.12 -8.41 5.75
CA LEU A 304 -2.75 -9.10 6.88
C LEU A 304 -4.23 -8.70 7.02
N PHE A 305 -4.63 -7.53 6.51
CA PHE A 305 -6.03 -7.10 6.51
C PHE A 305 -6.96 -8.09 5.80
N GLY A 306 -6.47 -8.92 4.87
CA GLY A 306 -7.30 -9.99 4.29
C GLY A 306 -7.68 -11.11 5.28
N LEU A 307 -7.00 -11.21 6.42
CA LEU A 307 -7.45 -12.13 7.47
C LEU A 307 -8.72 -11.64 8.16
N VAL A 308 -9.05 -10.34 8.10
CA VAL A 308 -10.17 -9.74 8.83
C VAL A 308 -11.52 -10.34 8.42
N PRO A 309 -11.88 -10.47 7.12
CA PRO A 309 -13.10 -11.18 6.71
C PRO A 309 -13.20 -12.61 7.26
N LEU A 310 -12.10 -13.38 7.20
CA LEU A 310 -12.06 -14.78 7.63
C LEU A 310 -12.22 -14.90 9.14
N PHE A 311 -11.57 -14.00 9.87
CA PHE A 311 -11.69 -13.84 11.31
C PHE A 311 -13.15 -13.59 11.72
N VAL A 312 -13.81 -12.61 11.10
CA VAL A 312 -15.23 -12.32 11.37
C VAL A 312 -16.11 -13.53 11.02
N LEU A 313 -15.81 -14.23 9.93
CA LEU A 313 -16.57 -15.39 9.48
C LEU A 313 -16.54 -16.54 10.49
N PHE A 314 -15.45 -16.74 11.23
CA PHE A 314 -15.32 -17.82 12.22
C PHE A 314 -15.67 -17.43 13.66
N LEU A 315 -15.75 -16.13 13.98
CA LEU A 315 -16.29 -15.69 15.27
C LEU A 315 -17.78 -16.05 15.44
N TYR A 316 -18.49 -16.33 14.35
CA TYR A 316 -19.91 -16.70 14.37
C TYR A 316 -20.12 -18.14 13.90
N ASP A 317 -20.64 -18.98 14.79
CA ASP A 317 -20.99 -20.36 14.44
C ASP A 317 -22.41 -20.43 13.84
N LYS A 318 -22.49 -20.81 12.55
CA LYS A 318 -23.76 -20.95 11.80
C LYS A 318 -24.72 -21.99 12.43
N LYS A 319 -24.23 -22.88 13.30
CA LYS A 319 -25.04 -23.96 13.90
C LYS A 319 -26.10 -23.47 14.89
N LYS A 320 -26.08 -22.20 15.31
CA LYS A 320 -27.17 -21.59 16.07
C LYS A 320 -28.04 -20.78 15.12
N GLU A 321 -29.33 -21.08 15.09
CA GLU A 321 -30.31 -20.26 14.37
C GLU A 321 -30.05 -18.78 14.69
N PRO A 322 -30.00 -17.91 13.68
CA PRO A 322 -29.71 -16.50 13.89
C PRO A 322 -30.84 -15.90 14.72
N SER A 323 -30.62 -15.79 16.04
CA SER A 323 -31.54 -15.05 16.91
C SER A 323 -31.62 -13.63 16.35
N PRO A 324 -32.81 -13.12 15.99
CA PRO A 324 -32.95 -11.78 15.42
C PRO A 324 -32.46 -10.69 16.39
N TYR A 325 -32.39 -11.02 17.68
CA TYR A 325 -31.90 -10.15 18.73
C TYR A 325 -30.38 -10.29 18.95
N ILE A 326 -29.72 -9.13 19.05
CA ILE A 326 -28.35 -9.05 19.54
C ILE A 326 -28.42 -9.11 21.07
N SER A 327 -27.75 -10.09 21.68
CA SER A 327 -27.73 -10.18 23.14
C SER A 327 -26.99 -8.99 23.74
N PHE A 328 -27.37 -8.58 24.95
CA PHE A 328 -26.74 -7.46 25.65
C PHE A 328 -25.21 -7.56 25.72
N ARG A 329 -24.67 -8.78 25.91
CA ARG A 329 -23.23 -9.05 25.86
C ARG A 329 -22.59 -8.67 24.52
N TRP A 330 -23.24 -9.01 23.41
CA TRP A 330 -22.75 -8.65 22.08
C TRP A 330 -22.89 -7.15 21.79
N ILE A 331 -23.92 -6.50 22.32
CA ILE A 331 -24.05 -5.03 22.23
C ILE A 331 -22.86 -4.38 22.92
N ILE A 332 -22.52 -4.78 24.15
CA ILE A 332 -21.35 -4.24 24.87
C ILE A 332 -20.06 -4.45 24.08
N ILE A 333 -19.83 -5.67 23.58
CA ILE A 333 -18.61 -5.99 22.82
C ILE A 333 -18.52 -5.14 21.55
N ILE A 334 -19.58 -5.08 20.75
CA ILE A 334 -19.59 -4.32 19.49
C ILE A 334 -19.39 -2.83 19.78
N THR A 335 -20.06 -2.29 20.81
CA THR A 335 -19.90 -0.89 21.21
C THR A 335 -18.46 -0.60 21.63
N ALA A 336 -17.84 -1.44 22.47
CA ALA A 336 -16.46 -1.26 22.90
C ALA A 336 -15.48 -1.33 21.73
N VAL A 337 -15.64 -2.30 20.82
CA VAL A 337 -14.84 -2.42 19.60
C VAL A 337 -15.00 -1.19 18.71
N THR A 338 -16.24 -0.71 18.55
CA THR A 338 -16.54 0.46 17.73
C THR A 338 -15.89 1.71 18.30
N PHE A 339 -16.02 1.97 19.61
CA PHE A 339 -15.36 3.10 20.25
C PHE A 339 -13.84 3.04 20.12
N TYR A 340 -13.25 1.87 20.37
CA TYR A 340 -11.81 1.68 20.23
C TYR A 340 -11.34 1.93 18.80
N THR A 341 -12.02 1.38 17.80
CA THR A 341 -11.64 1.56 16.39
C THR A 341 -11.82 3.00 15.94
N VAL A 342 -12.92 3.68 16.32
CA VAL A 342 -13.11 5.11 15.99
C VAL A 342 -12.01 5.96 16.63
N TRP A 343 -11.66 5.69 17.89
CA TRP A 343 -10.56 6.36 18.58
C TRP A 343 -9.21 6.12 17.87
N ASN A 344 -8.91 4.87 17.51
CA ASN A 344 -7.67 4.52 16.82
C ASN A 344 -7.60 5.13 15.42
N LEU A 345 -8.69 5.07 14.64
CA LEU A 345 -8.79 5.73 13.32
C LEU A 345 -8.53 7.23 13.43
N ASN A 346 -9.11 7.90 14.43
CA ASN A 346 -8.85 9.33 14.64
C ASN A 346 -7.39 9.62 14.98
N SER A 347 -6.74 8.77 15.80
CA SER A 347 -5.32 8.90 16.10
C SER A 347 -4.46 8.75 14.84
N GLN A 348 -4.73 7.73 14.04
CA GLN A 348 -4.02 7.48 12.79
C GLN A 348 -4.23 8.62 11.78
N ILE A 349 -5.45 9.14 11.63
CA ILE A 349 -5.72 10.29 10.76
C ILE A 349 -4.91 11.51 11.19
N LYS A 350 -4.77 11.76 12.50
CA LYS A 350 -3.93 12.87 13.00
C LYS A 350 -2.46 12.67 12.65
N GLU A 351 -1.94 11.44 12.77
CA GLU A 351 -0.57 11.11 12.36
C GLU A 351 -0.38 11.28 10.85
N LEU A 352 -1.31 10.77 10.03
CA LEU A 352 -1.27 10.91 8.57
C LEU A 352 -1.32 12.39 8.16
N LYS A 353 -2.15 13.21 8.80
CA LYS A 353 -2.17 14.66 8.58
C LYS A 353 -0.85 15.31 8.93
N LYS A 354 -0.21 14.89 10.02
CA LYS A 354 1.11 15.39 10.42
C LYS A 354 2.12 15.04 9.32
N ILE A 355 2.23 13.77 8.95
CA ILE A 355 3.16 13.30 7.91
C ILE A 355 2.92 14.04 6.59
N SER A 356 1.67 14.09 6.13
CA SER A 356 1.27 14.80 4.93
C SER A 356 1.67 16.27 5.00
N LYS A 357 1.39 16.97 6.11
CA LYS A 357 1.82 18.38 6.28
C LYS A 357 3.34 18.55 6.18
N PHE A 358 4.14 17.69 6.81
CA PHE A 358 5.60 17.76 6.72
C PHE A 358 6.07 17.58 5.27
N GLN A 359 5.51 16.60 4.55
CA GLN A 359 5.93 16.29 3.19
C GLN A 359 5.44 17.33 2.17
N SER A 360 4.18 17.78 2.25
CA SER A 360 3.64 18.84 1.40
C SER A 360 4.36 20.17 1.61
N ASN A 361 4.68 20.53 2.86
CA ASN A 361 5.51 21.69 3.13
C ASN A 361 6.90 21.53 2.51
N THR A 362 7.55 20.38 2.71
CA THR A 362 8.86 20.09 2.12
C THR A 362 8.82 20.21 0.60
N LEU A 363 7.84 19.58 -0.06
CA LEU A 363 7.65 19.65 -1.51
C LEU A 363 7.43 21.09 -1.99
N ASN A 364 6.61 21.87 -1.29
CA ASN A 364 6.34 23.27 -1.62
C ASN A 364 7.59 24.15 -1.49
N GLU A 365 8.44 23.91 -0.49
CA GLU A 365 9.70 24.66 -0.36
C GLU A 365 10.73 24.23 -1.42
N ILE A 366 10.82 22.93 -1.74
CA ILE A 366 11.67 22.44 -2.84
C ILE A 366 11.20 23.00 -4.19
N ARG A 367 9.89 23.15 -4.39
CA ARG A 367 9.31 23.74 -5.61
C ARG A 367 9.86 25.16 -5.87
N LYS A 368 10.07 25.97 -4.83
CA LYS A 368 10.62 27.35 -4.93
C LYS A 368 12.08 27.42 -5.36
N ILE A 369 12.80 26.30 -5.41
CA ILE A 369 14.19 26.27 -5.89
C ILE A 369 14.20 26.45 -7.42
N ASN A 370 14.93 27.45 -7.92
CA ASN A 370 14.94 27.79 -9.34
C ASN A 370 15.70 26.79 -10.22
N ASP A 371 16.66 26.05 -9.66
CA ASP A 371 17.46 25.09 -10.43
C ASP A 371 16.57 23.95 -10.96
N SER A 372 16.78 23.59 -12.23
CA SER A 372 16.08 22.49 -12.88
C SER A 372 16.57 21.12 -12.42
N VAL A 373 17.85 21.02 -12.04
CA VAL A 373 18.45 19.78 -11.54
C VAL A 373 18.56 19.84 -10.01
N LEU A 374 17.89 18.90 -9.35
CA LEU A 374 17.89 18.72 -7.91
C LEU A 374 18.56 17.40 -7.56
N ILE A 375 19.63 17.46 -6.77
CA ILE A 375 20.35 16.30 -6.28
C ILE A 375 20.00 16.10 -4.81
N PHE A 376 19.70 14.87 -4.41
CA PHE A 376 19.31 14.52 -3.06
C PHE A 376 20.29 13.51 -2.48
N SER A 377 20.64 13.61 -1.19
CA SER A 377 21.47 12.60 -0.52
C SER A 377 20.67 11.49 0.18
N ASN A 378 19.34 11.60 0.21
CA ASN A 378 18.47 10.67 0.91
C ASN A 378 17.29 10.24 0.02
N PRO A 379 17.04 8.92 -0.10
CA PRO A 379 16.01 8.38 -0.99
C PRO A 379 14.60 8.87 -0.64
N ASP A 380 14.24 8.92 0.65
CA ASP A 380 12.89 9.27 1.10
C ASP A 380 12.48 10.68 0.63
N PHE A 381 13.42 11.64 0.62
CA PHE A 381 13.17 12.99 0.12
C PHE A 381 12.92 13.04 -1.38
N VAL A 382 13.61 12.18 -2.14
CA VAL A 382 13.40 12.12 -3.58
C VAL A 382 12.02 11.53 -3.88
N PHE A 383 11.54 10.58 -3.06
CA PHE A 383 10.18 10.05 -3.15
C PHE A 383 9.12 11.12 -2.91
N VAL A 384 9.31 11.96 -1.89
CA VAL A 384 8.43 13.11 -1.64
C VAL A 384 8.43 14.07 -2.84
N SER A 385 9.55 14.15 -3.55
CA SER A 385 9.77 15.08 -4.66
C SER A 385 9.34 14.54 -6.03
N LEU A 386 8.90 13.28 -6.16
CA LEU A 386 8.45 12.70 -7.43
C LEU A 386 7.45 13.56 -8.23
N PRO A 387 6.49 14.26 -7.60
CA PRO A 387 5.60 15.17 -8.33
C PRO A 387 6.32 16.26 -9.13
N LEU A 388 7.53 16.67 -8.74
CA LEU A 388 8.32 17.69 -9.46
C LEU A 388 8.82 17.23 -10.83
N LEU A 389 8.78 15.92 -11.12
CA LEU A 389 9.06 15.40 -12.47
C LEU A 389 8.05 15.94 -13.49
N GLU A 390 6.80 16.19 -13.10
CA GLU A 390 5.76 16.80 -13.95
C GLU A 390 6.07 18.29 -14.23
N GLU A 391 6.82 18.94 -13.34
CA GLU A 391 7.26 20.33 -13.45
C GLU A 391 8.59 20.47 -14.21
N LYS A 392 9.03 19.40 -14.90
CA LYS A 392 10.28 19.32 -15.64
C LYS A 392 11.52 19.56 -14.76
N LYS A 393 11.42 19.29 -13.46
CA LYS A 393 12.61 19.17 -12.61
C LYS A 393 13.20 17.79 -12.77
N ASP A 394 14.51 17.74 -12.85
CA ASP A 394 15.28 16.52 -12.88
C ASP A 394 15.72 16.16 -11.46
N LEU A 395 15.44 14.93 -11.03
CA LEU A 395 15.63 14.47 -9.66
C LEU A 395 16.70 13.38 -9.65
N LEU A 396 17.84 13.69 -9.03
CA LEU A 396 18.96 12.76 -8.91
C LEU A 396 19.19 12.38 -7.44
N LEU A 397 19.42 11.10 -7.17
CA LEU A 397 19.77 10.54 -5.87
C LEU A 397 21.27 10.23 -5.83
N LEU A 398 21.96 10.87 -4.90
CA LEU A 398 23.36 10.63 -4.61
C LEU A 398 23.52 9.45 -3.63
N ARG A 399 23.93 8.29 -4.14
CA ARG A 399 24.22 7.10 -3.33
C ARG A 399 25.64 7.16 -2.75
N LYS A 400 25.92 6.42 -1.67
CA LYS A 400 27.27 6.40 -1.05
C LYS A 400 28.42 6.06 -2.01
N ASN A 401 28.15 5.18 -2.98
CA ASN A 401 29.16 4.67 -3.93
C ASN A 401 28.87 5.15 -5.36
N PHE A 402 28.34 6.37 -5.53
CA PHE A 402 28.05 6.90 -6.86
C PHE A 402 29.34 7.10 -7.68
N ASN A 403 29.25 6.97 -9.01
CA ASN A 403 30.36 7.24 -9.91
C ASN A 403 30.40 8.74 -10.27
N PRO A 404 31.42 9.51 -9.83
CA PRO A 404 31.50 10.93 -10.14
C PRO A 404 31.55 11.24 -11.64
N LYS A 405 32.05 10.30 -12.46
CA LYS A 405 32.13 10.46 -13.93
C LYS A 405 30.74 10.43 -14.59
N GLU A 406 29.87 9.54 -14.14
CA GLU A 406 28.51 9.43 -14.65
C GLU A 406 27.69 10.67 -14.28
N LEU A 407 27.76 11.10 -13.01
CA LEU A 407 27.12 12.34 -12.58
C LEU A 407 27.61 13.54 -13.39
N ALA A 408 28.92 13.62 -13.61
CA ALA A 408 29.56 14.66 -14.41
C ALA A 408 29.08 14.65 -15.87
N ASN A 409 28.96 13.47 -16.49
CA ASN A 409 28.46 13.33 -17.86
C ASN A 409 26.99 13.75 -17.98
N LEU A 410 26.15 13.33 -17.02
CA LEU A 410 24.73 13.69 -16.95
C LEU A 410 24.56 15.22 -16.88
N LEU A 411 25.26 15.86 -15.94
CA LEU A 411 25.24 17.33 -15.80
C LEU A 411 25.76 18.06 -17.05
N ASN A 412 26.76 17.50 -17.74
CA ASN A 412 27.34 18.12 -18.92
C ASN A 412 26.43 18.01 -20.15
N LYS A 413 25.83 16.84 -20.38
CA LYS A 413 24.93 16.61 -21.52
C LYS A 413 23.70 17.51 -21.48
N GLU A 414 23.14 17.72 -20.30
CA GLU A 414 22.02 18.65 -20.08
C GLU A 414 22.42 20.13 -20.12
N ASN A 415 23.71 20.42 -20.33
CA ASN A 415 24.28 21.77 -20.27
C ASN A 415 23.90 22.51 -18.97
N THR A 416 23.90 21.78 -17.86
CA THR A 416 23.46 22.28 -16.56
C THR A 416 24.41 23.37 -16.07
N LYS A 417 23.92 24.61 -15.92
CA LYS A 417 24.70 25.75 -15.42
C LYS A 417 24.75 25.80 -13.89
N THR A 418 23.66 25.40 -13.25
CA THR A 418 23.51 25.36 -11.79
C THR A 418 22.68 24.15 -11.39
N PHE A 419 23.01 23.57 -10.24
CA PHE A 419 22.19 22.55 -9.60
C PHE A 419 22.17 22.76 -8.08
N THR A 420 21.12 22.28 -7.42
CA THR A 420 21.00 22.34 -5.97
C THR A 420 21.11 20.95 -5.37
N LEU A 421 22.02 20.78 -4.41
CA LEU A 421 22.11 19.60 -3.54
C LEU A 421 21.25 19.81 -2.29
N LEU A 422 20.37 18.85 -1.99
CA LEU A 422 19.47 18.80 -0.84
C LEU A 422 19.87 17.66 0.09
N GLU A 423 20.09 17.99 1.36
CA GLU A 423 20.67 17.06 2.33
C GLU A 423 19.91 17.10 3.67
N LEU A 424 19.78 15.95 4.31
CA LEU A 424 19.38 15.88 5.72
C LEU A 424 20.67 15.72 6.56
N PRO A 425 21.05 16.70 7.39
CA PRO A 425 22.25 16.66 8.19
C PRO A 425 22.12 15.62 9.32
N PRO A 426 23.18 14.82 9.58
CA PRO A 426 24.44 14.76 8.83
C PRO A 426 24.25 14.05 7.48
N SER A 427 24.79 14.66 6.41
CA SER A 427 24.67 14.09 5.07
C SER A 427 25.47 12.78 4.97
N PRO A 428 24.89 11.70 4.46
CA PRO A 428 25.63 10.45 4.28
C PRO A 428 26.69 10.55 3.16
N VAL A 429 26.59 11.56 2.29
CA VAL A 429 27.48 11.78 1.14
C VAL A 429 27.68 13.27 0.94
N GLU A 430 28.92 13.74 1.07
CA GLU A 430 29.28 15.13 0.78
C GLU A 430 29.90 15.25 -0.62
N LEU A 431 29.40 16.19 -1.43
CA LEU A 431 30.07 16.56 -2.67
C LEU A 431 31.27 17.48 -2.36
N PRO A 432 32.40 17.31 -3.08
CA PRO A 432 33.59 18.13 -2.86
C PRO A 432 33.31 19.62 -3.14
N TYR A 433 34.13 20.50 -2.57
CA TYR A 433 34.00 21.95 -2.78
C TYR A 433 34.11 22.35 -4.26
N ASN A 434 34.98 21.67 -5.00
CA ASN A 434 35.10 21.82 -6.44
C ASN A 434 34.85 20.45 -7.07
N PHE A 435 33.74 20.30 -7.78
CA PHE A 435 33.37 19.09 -8.49
C PHE A 435 33.78 19.24 -9.96
N ARG A 436 34.87 18.57 -10.34
CA ARG A 436 35.46 18.66 -11.68
C ARG A 436 35.05 17.48 -12.54
N ILE A 437 34.53 17.77 -13.73
CA ILE A 437 34.24 16.76 -14.75
C ILE A 437 35.58 16.27 -15.32
N PRO A 438 35.93 14.97 -15.20
CA PRO A 438 37.14 14.44 -15.82
C PRO A 438 37.01 14.45 -17.35
N ASN A 439 38.10 14.79 -18.05
CA ASN A 439 38.19 14.85 -19.53
C ASN A 439 37.33 15.91 -20.23
N CYS A 440 37.02 17.04 -19.57
CA CYS A 440 36.32 18.14 -20.22
C CYS A 440 37.24 19.28 -20.66
N LEU A 441 36.98 19.79 -21.87
CA LEU A 441 37.83 20.77 -22.56
C LEU A 441 37.64 22.21 -22.06
N ASN A 442 36.45 22.65 -21.64
CA ASN A 442 36.17 24.00 -21.08
C ASN A 442 34.88 24.02 -20.22
N GLU A 443 34.79 24.96 -19.28
CA GLU A 443 33.64 25.19 -18.37
C GLU A 443 33.14 23.93 -17.66
N CYS A 444 33.95 23.26 -16.85
CA CYS A 444 33.60 21.93 -16.35
C CYS A 444 33.88 21.70 -14.87
N ASN A 445 33.96 22.81 -14.15
CA ASN A 445 34.09 22.83 -12.70
C ASN A 445 32.82 23.39 -12.11
N PHE A 446 32.19 22.62 -11.23
CA PHE A 446 31.11 23.11 -10.39
C PHE A 446 31.69 23.53 -9.05
N ILE A 447 31.59 24.83 -8.77
CA ILE A 447 32.02 25.39 -7.48
C ILE A 447 30.85 25.38 -6.52
N ARG A 448 31.11 24.86 -5.32
CA ARG A 448 30.17 24.88 -4.20
C ARG A 448 29.93 26.31 -3.73
N GLY A 449 28.67 26.72 -3.76
CA GLY A 449 28.19 27.95 -3.14
C GLY A 449 28.01 27.83 -1.63
N LYS A 450 27.25 28.76 -1.04
CA LYS A 450 26.91 28.71 0.39
C LYS A 450 25.90 27.59 0.65
N THR A 451 26.15 26.78 1.67
CA THR A 451 25.16 25.86 2.24
C THR A 451 24.27 26.65 3.20
N LEU A 452 22.97 26.61 2.96
CA LEU A 452 21.95 27.30 3.76
C LEU A 452 20.86 26.30 4.16
N PRO A 453 20.14 26.51 5.27
CA PRO A 453 18.90 25.79 5.49
C PRO A 453 17.89 26.08 4.37
N LEU A 454 17.06 25.09 4.04
CA LEU A 454 15.89 25.29 3.18
C LEU A 454 14.85 26.07 3.99
N GLU A 455 14.81 27.39 3.78
CA GLU A 455 13.92 28.30 4.51
C GLU A 455 12.45 27.83 4.43
N GLY A 456 11.75 27.86 5.57
CA GLY A 456 10.35 27.47 5.65
C GLY A 456 10.07 25.95 5.64
N ALA A 457 11.09 25.11 5.44
CA ALA A 457 10.93 23.66 5.53
C ALA A 457 10.80 23.23 7.00
N LEU A 458 9.82 22.39 7.29
CA LEU A 458 9.60 21.82 8.63
C LEU A 458 10.62 20.71 8.98
N LEU A 459 11.26 20.14 7.95
CA LEU A 459 12.38 19.22 8.12
C LEU A 459 13.69 20.00 8.02
N PRO A 460 14.74 19.61 8.78
CA PRO A 460 16.00 20.32 8.82
C PRO A 460 16.82 20.03 7.56
N ILE A 461 16.34 20.44 6.39
CA ILE A 461 16.99 20.20 5.11
C ILE A 461 17.98 21.32 4.85
N SER A 462 19.22 20.99 4.50
CA SER A 462 20.18 21.94 3.95
C SER A 462 20.14 21.93 2.43
N ARG A 463 20.26 23.11 1.83
CA ARG A 463 20.44 23.32 0.40
C ARG A 463 21.84 23.88 0.13
N THR A 464 22.51 23.32 -0.86
CA THR A 464 23.81 23.78 -1.33
C THR A 464 23.74 23.97 -2.84
N GLN A 465 23.88 25.21 -3.31
CA GLN A 465 23.89 25.48 -4.75
C GLN A 465 25.30 25.29 -5.31
N TYR A 466 25.40 24.63 -6.46
CA TYR A 466 26.64 24.48 -7.23
C TYR A 466 26.50 25.23 -8.54
N LYS A 467 27.53 25.99 -8.93
CA LYS A 467 27.55 26.77 -10.16
C LYS A 467 28.71 26.37 -11.04
N ARG A 468 28.42 26.20 -12.33
CA ARG A 468 29.39 25.92 -13.39
C ARG A 468 30.24 27.17 -13.66
N ASN A 469 31.55 26.98 -13.67
CA ASN A 469 32.57 27.99 -13.96
C ASN A 469 33.32 27.68 -15.25
#